data_AF-A0A922ZP54-F1
#
_entry.id   AF-A0A922ZP54-F1
#
_cell.length_a   1.000
_cell.length_b   1.000
_cell.length_c   1.000
_cell.angle_alpha   90.00
_cell.angle_beta   90.00
_cell.angle_gamma   90.00
#
_symmetry.space_group_name_H-M   'P 1'
#
loop_
_entity.id
_entity.type
_entity.pdbx_description
1 polymer ?
#
loop_
_entity_poly.entity_id
_entity_poly.type
_entity_poly.pdbx_seq_one_letter_code
_entity_poly.pdbx_strand_id
1 'polypeptide(L)'
;MSSDLRDDDEPDLDHSSAGWQPMIDRPGYEQWFDGAEWRGRPHREPDPFSAFTPDLTRSLRPGPNRAARIARIGIVGILLSFVLQTLVATDTITVPNVEQITLVVASLIVAATIGVGTAVASALALRAAPRLGGRAIASLALGTSILLGLAPVLLLVAIGLAGGV
;
A
#
# COMPACT_ATOMS: atom_id res chain seq x y z
N MET A 1 -8.01 -20.86 -54.41
CA MET A 1 -6.97 -19.84 -54.12
C MET A 1 -7.49 -19.03 -52.95
N SER A 2 -7.37 -19.58 -51.75
CA SER A 2 -6.21 -19.48 -50.84
C SER A 2 -6.11 -18.08 -50.24
N SER A 3 -6.50 -18.07 -48.97
CA SER A 3 -6.18 -17.13 -47.89
C SER A 3 -4.83 -16.45 -48.03
N ASP A 4 -4.84 -15.12 -47.92
CA ASP A 4 -3.71 -14.34 -47.42
C ASP A 4 -4.27 -13.39 -46.33
N LEU A 5 -4.74 -14.02 -45.24
CA LEU A 5 -4.78 -13.37 -43.93
C LEU A 5 -3.40 -13.62 -43.35
N ARG A 6 -2.47 -12.69 -43.58
CA ARG A 6 -1.22 -12.67 -42.84
C ARG A 6 -1.50 -12.04 -41.48
N ASP A 7 -1.38 -12.90 -40.47
CA ASP A 7 -1.08 -12.57 -39.08
C ASP A 7 -0.10 -11.41 -39.00
N ASP A 8 -0.51 -10.30 -38.38
CA ASP A 8 0.36 -9.29 -37.74
C ASP A 8 -0.46 -8.47 -36.72
N ASP A 9 -1.39 -9.13 -36.00
CA ASP A 9 -1.95 -8.61 -34.74
C ASP A 9 -1.03 -9.03 -33.57
N GLU A 10 0.30 -8.83 -33.72
CA GLU A 10 1.10 -8.71 -32.51
C GLU A 10 0.69 -7.38 -31.88
N PRO A 11 0.11 -7.36 -30.67
CA PRO A 11 -0.16 -6.09 -30.01
C PRO A 11 1.20 -5.42 -29.86
N ASP A 12 1.41 -4.34 -30.61
CA ASP A 12 2.56 -3.44 -30.49
C ASP A 12 2.63 -3.06 -29.00
N LEU A 13 3.41 -3.82 -28.25
CA LEU A 13 3.65 -3.55 -26.84
C LEU A 13 4.41 -2.25 -26.88
N ASP A 14 3.72 -1.16 -26.56
CA ASP A 14 4.31 0.17 -26.51
C ASP A 14 5.35 0.20 -25.38
N HIS A 15 6.52 -0.35 -25.70
CA HIS A 15 7.70 -0.42 -24.86
C HIS A 15 8.25 0.98 -24.57
N SER A 16 7.63 2.05 -25.07
CA SER A 16 8.07 3.42 -24.80
C SER A 16 7.58 3.97 -23.45
N SER A 17 6.61 3.33 -22.79
CA SER A 17 5.99 3.85 -21.56
C SER A 17 6.30 3.01 -20.31
N ALA A 18 6.66 3.70 -19.21
CA ALA A 18 6.93 3.05 -17.94
C ALA A 18 5.63 2.46 -17.35
N GLY A 19 5.64 1.17 -17.01
CA GLY A 19 4.42 0.47 -16.62
C GLY A 19 4.60 -1.03 -16.39
N TRP A 20 3.52 -1.69 -15.98
CA TRP A 20 3.43 -3.16 -16.01
C TRP A 20 3.19 -3.60 -17.45
N GLN A 21 4.10 -4.39 -17.99
CA GLN A 21 4.02 -4.92 -19.35
C GLN A 21 4.10 -6.44 -19.34
N PRO A 22 3.42 -7.15 -20.26
CA PRO A 22 3.48 -8.60 -20.36
C PRO A 22 4.90 -9.06 -20.76
N MET A 23 5.30 -10.21 -20.27
CA MET A 23 6.58 -10.83 -20.58
C MET A 23 6.44 -11.76 -21.79
N ILE A 24 7.19 -11.46 -22.86
CA ILE A 24 7.23 -12.30 -24.08
C ILE A 24 7.76 -13.71 -23.74
N ASP A 25 8.80 -13.79 -22.91
CA ASP A 25 9.43 -15.07 -22.54
C ASP A 25 8.57 -15.94 -21.61
N ARG A 26 7.51 -15.38 -21.02
CA ARG A 26 6.67 -16.09 -20.04
C ARG A 26 5.21 -15.64 -20.12
N PRO A 27 4.40 -16.28 -20.98
CA PRO A 27 2.99 -15.96 -21.14
C PRO A 27 2.21 -15.99 -19.81
N GLY A 28 1.32 -15.01 -19.60
CA GLY A 28 0.52 -14.88 -18.37
C GLY A 28 1.27 -14.23 -17.20
N TYR A 29 2.43 -13.63 -17.45
CA TYR A 29 3.21 -12.87 -16.46
C TYR A 29 3.50 -11.46 -16.97
N GLU A 30 3.49 -10.50 -16.06
CA GLU A 30 3.87 -9.11 -16.27
C GLU A 30 5.07 -8.73 -15.42
N GLN A 31 5.91 -7.83 -15.94
CA GLN A 31 6.99 -7.21 -15.20
C GLN A 31 6.95 -5.69 -15.36
N TRP A 32 7.49 -4.95 -14.39
CA TRP A 32 7.58 -3.51 -14.49
C TRP A 32 8.68 -3.13 -15.47
N PHE A 33 8.38 -2.33 -16.48
CA PHE A 33 9.33 -1.68 -17.37
C PHE A 33 9.43 -0.21 -16.99
N ASP A 34 10.65 0.31 -16.82
CA ASP A 34 10.86 1.71 -16.43
C ASP A 34 11.07 2.67 -17.61
N GLY A 35 10.95 2.17 -18.85
CA GLY A 35 11.23 2.90 -20.09
C GLY A 35 12.60 2.59 -20.68
N ALA A 36 13.50 1.96 -19.91
CA ALA A 36 14.83 1.54 -20.37
C ALA A 36 15.13 0.08 -20.04
N GLU A 37 14.75 -0.40 -18.86
CA GLU A 37 15.00 -1.76 -18.41
C GLU A 37 13.85 -2.36 -17.61
N TRP A 38 13.82 -3.69 -17.57
CA TRP A 38 12.90 -4.46 -16.74
C TRP A 38 13.32 -4.40 -15.28
N ARG A 39 12.38 -4.10 -14.38
CA ARG A 39 12.60 -3.92 -12.95
C ARG A 39 11.77 -4.87 -12.10
N GLY A 40 12.35 -5.26 -10.96
CA GLY A 40 11.65 -6.02 -9.94
C GLY A 40 11.38 -7.47 -10.35
N ARG A 41 10.45 -8.11 -9.66
CA ARG A 41 10.09 -9.51 -9.93
C ARG A 41 8.88 -9.58 -10.88
N PRO A 42 8.84 -10.56 -11.79
CA PRO A 42 7.64 -10.90 -12.54
C PRO A 42 6.48 -11.23 -11.62
N HIS A 43 5.27 -10.82 -12.00
CA HIS A 43 4.02 -11.15 -11.33
C HIS A 43 3.09 -11.82 -12.32
N ARG A 44 2.26 -12.75 -11.86
CA ARG A 44 1.21 -13.32 -12.70
C ARG A 44 0.25 -12.21 -13.12
N GLU A 45 -0.21 -12.23 -14.36
CA GLU A 45 -1.28 -11.34 -14.81
C GLU A 45 -2.50 -11.47 -13.89
N PRO A 46 -3.21 -10.37 -13.58
CA PRO A 46 -4.42 -10.45 -12.79
C PRO A 46 -5.45 -11.36 -13.47
N ASP A 47 -6.13 -12.19 -12.69
CA ASP A 47 -7.19 -13.06 -13.20
C ASP A 47 -8.35 -12.20 -13.75
N PRO A 48 -8.78 -12.40 -15.02
CA PRO A 48 -9.93 -11.69 -15.58
C PRO A 48 -11.22 -11.91 -14.79
N PHE A 49 -11.32 -13.00 -14.02
CA PHE A 49 -12.49 -13.33 -13.19
C PHE A 49 -12.31 -12.98 -11.71
N SER A 50 -11.28 -12.21 -11.37
CA SER A 50 -11.04 -11.72 -10.01
C SER A 50 -12.19 -10.85 -9.49
N ALA A 51 -12.46 -10.93 -8.18
CA ALA A 51 -13.44 -10.08 -7.48
C ALA A 51 -13.15 -8.57 -7.61
N PHE A 52 -11.90 -8.22 -7.90
CA PHE A 52 -11.47 -6.87 -8.31
C PHE A 52 -11.09 -6.88 -9.78
N THR A 53 -11.42 -5.82 -10.51
CA THR A 53 -11.04 -5.70 -11.92
C THR A 53 -9.51 -5.87 -12.09
N PRO A 54 -9.05 -6.50 -13.18
CA PRO A 54 -7.62 -6.68 -13.45
C PRO A 54 -6.82 -5.38 -13.33
N ASP A 55 -7.38 -4.27 -13.81
CA ASP A 55 -6.75 -2.95 -13.78
C ASP A 55 -6.60 -2.41 -12.35
N LEU A 56 -7.59 -2.63 -11.49
CA LEU A 56 -7.50 -2.26 -10.09
C LEU A 56 -6.42 -3.11 -9.38
N THR A 57 -6.42 -4.41 -9.63
CA THR A 57 -5.42 -5.32 -9.06
C THR A 57 -4.00 -4.95 -9.50
N ARG A 58 -3.83 -4.58 -10.77
CA ARG A 58 -2.57 -4.12 -11.34
C ARG A 58 -2.12 -2.79 -10.76
N SER A 59 -3.03 -1.80 -10.65
CA SER A 59 -2.72 -0.47 -10.12
C SER A 59 -2.35 -0.49 -8.63
N LEU A 60 -2.91 -1.41 -7.84
CA LEU A 60 -2.58 -1.60 -6.42
C LEU A 60 -1.22 -2.29 -6.18
N ARG A 61 -0.54 -2.75 -7.23
CA ARG A 61 0.81 -3.31 -7.09
C ARG A 61 1.82 -2.19 -6.82
N PRO A 62 2.69 -2.33 -5.81
CA PRO A 62 3.69 -1.31 -5.51
C PRO A 62 4.80 -1.19 -6.56
N GLY A 63 4.88 -2.09 -7.54
CA GLY A 63 5.97 -2.08 -8.52
C GLY A 63 7.35 -2.26 -7.87
N PRO A 64 8.43 -1.71 -8.47
CA PRO A 64 9.75 -1.61 -7.86
C PRO A 64 9.84 -0.58 -6.72
N ASN A 65 8.80 0.24 -6.48
CA ASN A 65 8.79 1.29 -5.47
C ASN A 65 8.80 0.69 -4.04
N ARG A 66 9.97 0.71 -3.38
CA ARG A 66 10.14 0.21 -2.01
C ARG A 66 9.28 0.97 -1.00
N ALA A 67 9.16 2.29 -1.16
CA ALA A 67 8.34 3.12 -0.28
C ALA A 67 6.85 2.76 -0.41
N ALA A 68 6.36 2.47 -1.63
CA ALA A 68 4.99 2.00 -1.85
C ALA A 68 4.74 0.64 -1.20
N ARG A 69 5.75 -0.25 -1.17
CA ARG A 69 5.67 -1.53 -0.46
C ARG A 69 5.58 -1.35 1.05
N ILE A 70 6.38 -0.44 1.61
CA ILE A 70 6.32 -0.09 3.03
C ILE A 70 4.96 0.53 3.36
N ALA A 71 4.48 1.45 2.53
CA ALA A 71 3.16 2.08 2.69
C ALA A 71 2.02 1.03 2.69
N ARG A 72 2.09 0.04 1.81
CA ARG A 72 1.15 -1.10 1.79
C ARG A 72 1.16 -1.90 3.10
N ILE A 73 2.33 -2.18 3.66
CA ILE A 73 2.45 -2.85 4.96
C ILE A 73 1.90 -1.94 6.07
N GLY A 74 2.13 -0.63 5.97
CA GLY A 74 1.59 0.39 6.85
C GLY A 74 0.07 0.34 6.97
N ILE A 75 -0.66 0.11 5.86
CA ILE A 75 -2.12 -0.10 5.89
C ILE A 75 -2.50 -1.25 6.84
N VAL A 76 -1.82 -2.39 6.73
CA VAL A 76 -2.07 -3.55 7.60
C VAL A 76 -1.76 -3.19 9.06
N GLY A 77 -0.65 -2.49 9.29
CA GLY A 77 -0.29 -1.98 10.61
C GLY A 77 -1.38 -1.08 11.21
N ILE A 78 -1.92 -0.14 10.45
CA ILE A 78 -3.00 0.76 10.89
C ILE A 78 -4.25 -0.04 11.27
N LEU A 79 -4.65 -1.02 10.45
CA LEU A 79 -5.81 -1.86 10.75
C LEU A 79 -5.61 -2.68 12.02
N LEU A 80 -4.43 -3.27 12.21
CA LEU A 80 -4.10 -4.01 13.43
C LEU A 80 -4.08 -3.10 14.66
N SER A 81 -3.53 -1.89 14.54
CA SER A 81 -3.56 -0.89 15.62
C SER A 81 -4.98 -0.46 15.97
N PHE A 82 -5.86 -0.31 15.00
CA PHE A 82 -7.27 0.01 15.24
C PHE A 82 -7.98 -1.11 16.02
N VAL A 83 -7.72 -2.37 15.66
CA VAL A 83 -8.23 -3.53 16.42
C VAL A 83 -7.66 -3.53 17.84
N LEU A 84 -6.35 -3.34 18.00
CA LEU A 84 -5.71 -3.29 19.30
C LEU A 84 -6.31 -2.18 20.19
N GLN A 85 -6.52 -0.99 19.64
CA GLN A 85 -7.17 0.12 20.36
C GLN A 85 -8.57 -0.25 20.82
N THR A 86 -9.35 -0.92 19.97
CA THR A 86 -10.70 -1.39 20.33
C THR A 86 -10.64 -2.38 21.49
N LEU A 87 -9.67 -3.30 21.49
CA LEU A 87 -9.48 -4.27 22.56
C LEU A 87 -9.04 -3.63 23.88
N VAL A 88 -8.16 -2.63 23.83
CA VAL A 88 -7.72 -1.88 25.01
C VAL A 88 -8.85 -0.99 25.55
N ALA A 89 -9.60 -0.32 24.69
CA ALA A 89 -10.70 0.56 25.10
C ALA A 89 -11.90 -0.18 25.70
N THR A 90 -12.04 -1.48 25.41
CA THR A 90 -13.12 -2.35 25.94
C THR A 90 -12.69 -3.13 27.17
N ASP A 91 -11.50 -2.86 27.74
CA ASP A 91 -10.89 -3.59 28.84
C ASP A 91 -10.76 -5.11 28.60
N THR A 92 -10.74 -5.52 27.33
CA THR A 92 -10.54 -6.93 26.94
C THR A 92 -9.10 -7.38 27.21
N ILE A 93 -8.15 -6.43 27.16
CA ILE A 93 -6.73 -6.67 27.46
C ILE A 93 -6.40 -6.01 28.80
N THR A 94 -6.05 -6.83 29.78
CA THR A 94 -5.55 -6.38 31.09
C THR A 94 -4.18 -6.98 31.36
N VAL A 95 -3.23 -6.16 31.81
CA VAL A 95 -1.89 -6.62 32.20
C VAL A 95 -1.75 -6.43 33.72
N PRO A 96 -1.37 -7.47 34.48
CA PRO A 96 -1.18 -7.34 35.92
C PRO A 96 -0.17 -6.24 36.27
N ASN A 97 -0.49 -5.41 37.26
CA ASN A 97 0.32 -4.28 37.74
C ASN A 97 0.55 -3.14 36.72
N VAL A 98 -0.28 -3.05 35.67
CA VAL A 98 -0.25 -1.91 34.74
C VAL A 98 -1.59 -1.21 34.78
N GLU A 99 -1.57 0.10 35.00
CA GLU A 99 -2.78 0.91 34.95
C GLU A 99 -3.37 0.93 33.54
N GLN A 100 -4.69 0.84 33.45
CA GLN A 100 -5.39 0.81 32.16
C GLN A 100 -5.08 2.04 31.31
N ILE A 101 -4.94 3.21 31.94
CA ILE A 101 -4.59 4.45 31.26
C ILE A 101 -3.20 4.38 30.61
N THR A 102 -2.24 3.70 31.24
CA THR A 102 -0.91 3.48 30.66
C THR A 102 -1.00 2.60 29.41
N LEU A 103 -1.83 1.55 29.43
CA LEU A 103 -2.07 0.70 28.25
C LEU A 103 -2.71 1.48 27.10
N VAL A 104 -3.70 2.34 27.40
CA VAL A 104 -4.32 3.23 26.42
C VAL A 104 -3.28 4.15 25.80
N VAL A 105 -2.52 4.89 26.60
CA VAL A 105 -1.49 5.82 26.09
C VAL A 105 -0.43 5.09 25.27
N ALA A 106 0.06 3.94 25.74
CA ALA A 106 1.04 3.15 25.00
C ALA A 106 0.50 2.69 23.64
N SER A 107 -0.75 2.21 23.60
CA SER A 107 -1.40 1.79 22.34
C SER A 107 -1.59 2.94 21.36
N LEU A 108 -1.89 4.14 21.87
CA LEU A 108 -2.01 5.36 21.07
C LEU A 108 -0.66 5.76 20.47
N ILE A 109 0.43 5.70 21.24
CA ILE A 109 1.79 6.00 20.77
C ILE A 109 2.19 5.05 19.64
N VAL A 110 1.92 3.75 19.80
CA VAL A 110 2.21 2.74 18.76
C VAL A 110 1.43 3.05 17.48
N ALA A 111 0.12 3.30 17.59
CA ALA A 111 -0.73 3.60 16.46
C ALA A 111 -0.34 4.91 15.76
N ALA A 112 -0.02 5.96 16.53
CA ALA A 112 0.48 7.23 16.01
C ALA A 112 1.78 7.05 15.23
N THR A 113 2.72 6.27 15.77
CA THR A 113 4.00 5.97 15.10
C THR A 113 3.78 5.26 13.77
N ILE A 114 2.90 4.27 13.74
CA ILE A 114 2.55 3.53 12.52
C ILE A 114 1.86 4.44 11.50
N GLY A 115 0.92 5.29 11.95
CA GLY A 115 0.25 6.28 11.11
C GLY A 115 1.25 7.25 10.47
N VAL A 116 2.08 7.91 11.26
CA VAL A 116 3.10 8.85 10.77
C VAL A 116 4.08 8.16 9.82
N GLY A 117 4.58 6.98 10.18
CA GLY A 117 5.48 6.21 9.32
C GLY A 117 4.84 5.85 7.98
N THR A 118 3.55 5.49 7.98
CA THR A 118 2.78 5.19 6.77
C THR A 118 2.57 6.43 5.92
N ALA A 119 2.24 7.58 6.52
CA ALA A 119 2.10 8.85 5.82
C ALA A 119 3.42 9.27 5.14
N VAL A 120 4.55 9.18 5.85
CA VAL A 120 5.88 9.49 5.31
C VAL A 120 6.23 8.55 4.16
N ALA A 121 6.06 7.23 4.35
CA ALA A 121 6.31 6.25 3.29
C ALA A 121 5.42 6.49 2.06
N SER A 122 4.16 6.85 2.27
CA SER A 122 3.21 7.16 1.18
C SER A 122 3.62 8.43 0.43
N ALA A 123 4.03 9.48 1.14
CA ALA A 123 4.50 10.71 0.52
C ALA A 123 5.77 10.49 -0.32
N LEU A 124 6.73 9.71 0.20
CA LEU A 124 7.94 9.33 -0.54
C LEU A 124 7.59 8.46 -1.76
N ALA A 125 6.65 7.52 -1.59
CA ALA A 125 6.18 6.67 -2.67
C ALA A 125 5.54 7.47 -3.81
N LEU A 126 4.68 8.44 -3.50
CA LEU A 126 4.01 9.29 -4.48
C LEU A 126 5.01 10.14 -5.29
N ARG A 127 6.08 10.63 -4.66
CA ARG A 127 7.16 11.35 -5.35
C ARG A 127 7.91 10.46 -6.34
N ALA A 128 8.12 9.19 -5.99
CA ALA A 128 8.81 8.22 -6.83
C ALA A 128 7.90 7.53 -7.86
N ALA A 129 6.58 7.65 -7.71
CA ALA A 129 5.59 6.90 -8.48
C ALA A 129 5.64 7.12 -10.01
N PRO A 130 5.97 8.32 -10.54
CA PRO A 130 6.09 8.50 -11.99
C PRO A 130 7.17 7.63 -12.64
N ARG A 131 8.20 7.23 -11.88
CA ARG A 131 9.31 6.40 -12.39
C ARG A 131 9.19 4.94 -11.97
N LEU A 132 8.74 4.70 -10.74
CA LEU A 132 8.76 3.36 -10.12
C LEU A 132 7.37 2.72 -9.97
N GLY A 133 6.31 3.42 -10.38
CA GLY A 133 4.94 2.94 -10.22
C GLY A 133 4.45 2.96 -8.77
N GLY A 134 3.33 2.28 -8.53
CA GLY A 134 2.72 2.16 -7.20
C GLY A 134 1.96 3.40 -6.72
N ARG A 135 1.52 4.29 -7.64
CA ARG A 135 0.77 5.50 -7.29
C ARG A 135 -0.53 5.18 -6.56
N ALA A 136 -1.33 4.24 -7.07
CA ALA A 136 -2.64 3.96 -6.48
C ALA A 136 -2.53 3.39 -5.05
N ILE A 137 -1.60 2.45 -4.81
CA ILE A 137 -1.38 1.92 -3.46
C ILE A 137 -0.82 2.96 -2.49
N ALA A 138 0.03 3.87 -2.97
CA ALA A 138 0.55 4.97 -2.15
C ALA A 138 -0.55 5.98 -1.78
N SER A 139 -1.43 6.31 -2.73
CA SER A 139 -2.59 7.17 -2.47
C SER A 139 -3.57 6.51 -1.49
N LEU A 140 -3.85 5.22 -1.68
CA LEU A 140 -4.70 4.44 -0.79
C LEU A 140 -4.11 4.46 0.64
N ALA A 141 -2.82 4.15 0.77
CA ALA A 141 -2.13 4.14 2.06
C ALA A 141 -2.14 5.52 2.74
N LEU A 142 -1.95 6.60 1.98
CA LEU A 142 -2.05 7.96 2.50
C LEU A 142 -3.46 8.26 2.99
N GLY A 143 -4.48 7.89 2.21
CA GLY A 143 -5.89 8.05 2.59
C GLY A 143 -6.21 7.29 3.89
N THR A 144 -5.82 6.02 3.99
CA THR A 144 -6.00 5.24 5.23
C THR A 144 -5.26 5.85 6.41
N SER A 145 -4.03 6.32 6.20
CA SER A 145 -3.24 6.98 7.23
C SER A 145 -3.88 8.27 7.74
N ILE A 146 -4.51 9.06 6.87
CA ILE A 146 -5.22 10.27 7.27
C ILE A 146 -6.51 9.92 8.00
N LEU A 147 -7.31 8.99 7.48
CA LEU A 147 -8.62 8.66 8.04
C LEU A 147 -8.52 7.96 9.41
N LEU A 148 -7.60 7.01 9.56
CA LEU A 148 -7.49 6.18 10.76
C LEU A 148 -6.24 6.48 11.59
N GLY A 149 -5.15 6.86 10.94
CA GLY A 149 -3.87 7.14 11.62
C GLY A 149 -3.78 8.53 12.25
N LEU A 150 -4.58 9.50 11.81
CA LEU A 150 -4.57 10.86 12.36
C LEU A 150 -5.28 10.94 13.72
N ALA A 151 -6.37 10.18 13.91
CA ALA A 151 -7.14 10.18 15.14
C ALA A 151 -6.30 9.92 16.41
N PRO A 152 -5.45 8.88 16.50
CA PRO A 152 -4.61 8.68 17.69
C PRO A 152 -3.58 9.78 17.91
N VAL A 153 -3.05 10.39 16.83
CA VAL A 153 -2.12 11.53 16.95
C VAL A 153 -2.82 12.72 17.59
N LEU A 154 -4.01 13.06 17.10
CA LEU A 154 -4.81 14.16 17.64
C LEU A 154 -5.20 13.92 19.10
N LEU A 155 -5.55 12.68 19.44
CA LEU A 155 -5.89 12.32 20.82
C LEU A 155 -4.69 12.46 21.77
N LEU A 156 -3.49 12.02 21.35
CA LEU A 156 -2.26 12.23 22.12
C LEU A 156 -1.95 13.71 22.32
N VAL A 157 -2.12 14.52 21.28
CA VAL A 157 -1.94 15.98 21.38
C VAL A 157 -2.94 16.58 22.36
N ALA A 158 -4.22 16.17 22.29
CA ALA A 158 -5.25 16.64 23.21
C ALA A 158 -4.95 16.25 24.68
N ILE A 159 -4.50 15.02 24.92
CA ILE A 159 -4.08 14.54 26.24
C ILE A 159 -2.92 15.41 26.76
N GLY A 160 -1.89 15.64 25.94
CA GLY A 160 -0.75 16.47 26.33
C GLY A 160 -1.14 17.93 26.62
N LEU A 161 -2.02 18.52 25.80
CA LEU A 161 -2.51 19.89 26.00
C LEU A 161 -3.41 20.03 27.24
N ALA A 162 -4.17 18.99 27.59
CA ALA A 162 -4.99 18.94 28.79
C ALA A 162 -4.17 18.72 30.08
N GLY A 163 -2.84 18.56 29.97
CA GLY A 163 -1.95 18.30 31.10
C GLY A 163 -1.86 16.83 31.51
N GLY A 164 -2.29 15.89 30.66
CA GLY A 164 -2.16 14.46 30.93
C GLY A 164 -0.74 13.96 30.64
N VAL A 165 0.11 13.86 31.66
CA VAL A 165 0.20 12.78 32.67
C VAL A 165 0.76 13.41 33.95
#